data_AF-A0A1I7EJ21-F1
#
_entry.id   AF-A0A1I7EJ21-F1
#
_cell.length_a   1.000
_cell.length_b   1.000
_cell.length_c   1.000
_cell.angle_alpha   90.00
_cell.angle_beta   90.00
_cell.angle_gamma   90.00
#
_symmetry.space_group_name_H-M   'P 1'
#
loop_
_entity.id
_entity.type
_entity.pdbx_description
1 polymer ?
#
loop_
_entity_poly.entity_id
_entity_poly.type
_entity_poly.pdbx_seq_one_letter_code
_entity_poly.pdbx_strand_id
1 'polypeptide(L)'
;MAGKTGTRQPATPADDSKMQDLESFRVRPDGAALRTNQGVKIADNQNTLRAGPRGPSLLEDFIMREKITHFDHERIPERIVHARGSAAHGV
;
A
#
# COMPACT_ATOMS: atom_id res chain seq x y z
N MET A 1 0.52 -28.31 47.98
CA MET A 1 0.14 -26.93 47.61
C MET A 1 1.31 -26.28 46.89
N ALA A 2 1.39 -26.39 45.57
CA ALA A 2 2.29 -25.57 44.72
C ALA A 2 1.88 -25.79 43.26
N GLY A 3 0.84 -25.07 42.82
CA GLY A 3 0.45 -25.05 41.41
C GLY A 3 1.55 -24.35 40.61
N LYS A 4 2.07 -25.03 39.59
CA LYS A 4 3.00 -24.46 38.61
C LYS A 4 2.40 -23.17 38.05
N THR A 5 3.02 -22.03 38.36
CA THR A 5 2.84 -20.78 37.63
C THR A 5 3.42 -21.01 36.24
N GLY A 6 2.55 -21.39 35.29
CA GLY A 6 2.92 -21.47 33.90
C GLY A 6 3.33 -20.08 33.43
N THR A 7 4.60 -19.91 33.07
CA THR A 7 5.07 -18.73 32.34
C THR A 7 4.24 -18.60 31.08
N ARG A 8 3.34 -17.61 31.02
CA ARG A 8 2.56 -17.31 29.82
C ARG A 8 3.56 -16.88 28.75
N GLN A 9 3.76 -17.75 27.76
CA GLN A 9 4.63 -17.47 26.63
C GLN A 9 4.10 -16.21 25.92
N PRO A 10 4.94 -15.21 25.59
CA PRO A 10 4.46 -14.00 24.94
C PRO A 10 3.79 -14.39 23.62
N ALA A 11 2.55 -13.95 23.43
CA ALA A 11 1.80 -14.21 22.21
C ALA A 11 2.62 -13.68 21.03
N THR A 12 2.79 -14.53 20.01
CA THR A 12 3.46 -14.09 18.80
C THR A 12 2.52 -13.22 17.97
N PRO A 13 3.00 -12.34 17.07
CA PRO A 13 2.12 -11.55 16.19
C PRO A 13 1.15 -12.40 15.36
N ALA A 14 1.42 -13.70 15.22
CA ALA A 14 0.55 -14.67 14.55
C ALA A 14 -0.72 -15.01 15.36
N ASP A 15 -0.69 -14.79 16.68
CA ASP A 15 -1.78 -15.14 17.60
C ASP A 15 -2.76 -13.97 17.86
N ASP A 16 -2.46 -12.76 17.38
CA ASP A 16 -3.34 -11.58 17.52
C ASP A 16 -4.48 -11.62 16.50
N SER A 17 -5.73 -11.62 16.97
CA SER A 17 -6.92 -11.67 16.13
C SER A 17 -7.01 -10.47 15.19
N LYS A 18 -6.56 -9.28 15.64
CA LYS A 18 -6.61 -8.10 14.78
C LYS A 18 -5.62 -8.20 13.62
N MET A 19 -4.44 -8.73 13.86
CA MET A 19 -3.45 -8.96 12.80
C MET A 19 -3.91 -10.02 11.79
N GLN A 20 -4.65 -11.04 12.24
CA GLN A 20 -5.25 -12.04 11.35
C GLN A 20 -6.31 -11.42 10.41
N ASP A 21 -7.21 -10.58 10.93
CA ASP A 21 -8.24 -9.90 10.11
C ASP A 21 -7.63 -9.07 8.97
N LEU A 22 -6.49 -8.42 9.24
CA LEU A 22 -5.82 -7.53 8.28
C LEU A 22 -5.10 -8.28 7.15
N GLU A 23 -4.87 -9.58 7.28
CA GLU A 23 -4.14 -10.36 6.29
C GLU A 23 -4.82 -10.33 4.92
N SER A 24 -6.16 -10.29 4.89
CA SER A 24 -6.95 -10.22 3.66
C SER A 24 -6.71 -8.94 2.83
N PHE A 25 -6.19 -7.88 3.44
CA PHE A 25 -5.92 -6.59 2.80
C PHE A 25 -4.44 -6.37 2.47
N ARG A 26 -3.57 -7.33 2.78
CA ARG A 26 -2.15 -7.23 2.46
C ARG A 26 -1.91 -7.63 1.00
N VAL A 27 -1.16 -6.79 0.31
CA VAL A 27 -0.72 -7.06 -1.07
C VAL A 27 0.78 -7.39 -1.06
N ARG A 28 1.14 -8.54 -1.65
CA ARG A 28 2.54 -8.96 -1.82
C ARG A 28 2.93 -8.85 -3.30
N PRO A 29 3.87 -7.96 -3.66
CA PRO A 29 4.19 -7.68 -5.06
C PRO A 29 5.21 -8.63 -5.70
N ASP A 30 5.75 -9.59 -4.96
CA ASP A 30 6.87 -10.43 -5.42
C ASP A 30 6.51 -11.23 -6.68
N GLY A 31 7.25 -10.98 -7.76
CA GLY A 31 7.02 -11.61 -9.07
C GLY A 31 5.78 -11.12 -9.82
N ALA A 32 5.04 -10.15 -9.29
CA ALA A 32 3.88 -9.58 -9.96
C ALA A 32 4.30 -8.55 -11.02
N ALA A 33 3.58 -8.53 -12.15
CA ALA A 33 3.75 -7.49 -13.16
C ALA A 33 3.21 -6.15 -12.65
N LEU A 34 3.89 -5.05 -13.00
CA LEU A 34 3.37 -3.71 -12.79
C LEU A 34 2.11 -3.48 -13.62
N ARG A 35 1.06 -2.97 -12.98
CA ARG A 35 -0.28 -2.79 -13.57
C ARG A 35 -0.89 -1.45 -13.17
N THR A 36 -1.88 -1.02 -13.93
CA THR A 36 -2.86 0.01 -13.54
C THR A 36 -3.78 -0.53 -12.45
N ASN A 37 -4.56 0.35 -11.81
CA ASN A 37 -5.55 -0.02 -10.78
C ASN A 37 -6.65 -0.95 -11.33
N GLN A 38 -6.83 -0.97 -12.64
CA GLN A 38 -7.81 -1.74 -13.40
C GLN A 38 -7.19 -3.05 -13.90
N GLY A 39 -5.95 -3.34 -13.50
CA GLY A 39 -5.25 -4.59 -13.77
C GLY A 39 -4.57 -4.66 -15.14
N VAL A 40 -4.50 -3.58 -15.90
CA VAL A 40 -3.83 -3.55 -17.21
C VAL A 40 -2.32 -3.53 -17.00
N LYS A 41 -1.58 -4.45 -17.63
CA LYS A 41 -0.11 -4.50 -17.52
C LYS A 41 0.52 -3.27 -18.16
N ILE A 42 1.49 -2.67 -17.47
CA ILE A 42 2.27 -1.53 -17.96
C ILE A 42 3.53 -2.05 -18.64
N ALA A 43 3.71 -1.69 -19.91
CA ALA A 43 4.89 -2.10 -20.70
C ALA A 43 6.08 -1.18 -20.47
N ASP A 44 5.86 0.13 -20.46
CA ASP A 44 6.86 1.16 -20.20
C ASP A 44 6.33 2.12 -19.12
N ASN A 45 7.11 2.29 -18.05
CA ASN A 45 6.80 3.17 -16.91
C ASN A 45 7.78 4.34 -16.80
N GLN A 46 8.60 4.56 -17.82
CA GLN A 46 9.62 5.62 -17.87
C GLN A 46 9.22 6.78 -18.78
N ASN A 47 8.28 6.56 -19.69
CA ASN A 47 7.88 7.53 -20.71
C ASN A 47 6.38 7.79 -20.70
N THR A 48 6.01 8.97 -21.21
CA THR A 48 4.62 9.30 -21.55
C THR A 48 4.39 9.02 -23.03
N LEU A 49 3.14 8.72 -23.41
CA LEU A 49 2.74 8.63 -24.81
C LEU A 49 2.78 10.02 -25.45
N ARG A 50 3.45 10.14 -26.60
CA ARG A 50 3.73 11.41 -27.28
C ARG A 50 3.54 11.30 -28.79
N ALA A 51 3.22 12.43 -29.44
CA ALA A 51 3.22 12.56 -30.90
C ALA A 51 4.66 12.59 -31.46
N GLY A 52 5.34 11.45 -31.44
CA GLY A 52 6.74 11.29 -31.83
C GLY A 52 7.73 11.48 -30.67
N PRO A 53 9.02 11.12 -30.85
CA PRO A 53 9.98 11.01 -29.74
C PRO A 53 10.23 12.31 -28.94
N ARG A 54 10.07 13.47 -29.58
CA ARG A 54 10.19 14.81 -28.94
C ARG A 54 8.94 15.66 -29.12
N GLY A 55 7.80 15.01 -29.39
CA GLY A 55 6.52 15.68 -29.54
C GLY A 55 5.81 15.93 -28.19
N PRO A 56 4.65 16.62 -28.23
CA PRO A 56 3.80 16.82 -27.05
C PRO A 56 3.22 15.49 -26.55
N SER A 57 2.92 15.42 -25.24
CA SER A 57 2.19 14.29 -24.65
C SER A 57 0.73 14.27 -25.10
N LEU A 58 0.17 13.08 -25.24
CA LEU A 58 -1.21 12.88 -25.68
C LEU A 58 -2.17 12.69 -24.49
N LEU A 59 -3.39 13.24 -24.58
CA LEU A 59 -4.41 13.13 -23.54
C LEU A 59 -5.00 11.71 -23.41
N GLU A 60 -4.85 10.90 -24.45
CA GLU A 60 -5.27 9.50 -24.48
C GLU A 60 -4.36 8.57 -23.64
N ASP A 61 -3.25 9.09 -23.11
CA ASP A 61 -2.40 8.37 -22.15
C ASP A 61 -3.10 8.21 -20.80
N PHE A 62 -3.95 7.19 -20.69
CA PHE A 62 -4.66 6.90 -19.45
C PHE A 62 -3.75 6.39 -18.34
N ILE A 63 -2.62 5.74 -18.67
CA ILE A 63 -1.67 5.20 -17.68
C ILE A 63 -0.99 6.36 -16.93
N MET A 64 -0.45 7.33 -17.68
CA MET A 64 0.13 8.53 -17.09
C MET A 64 -0.90 9.28 -16.23
N ARG A 65 -2.09 9.50 -16.79
CA ARG A 65 -3.14 10.26 -16.10
C ARG A 65 -3.60 9.59 -14.82
N GLU A 66 -3.82 8.28 -14.83
CA GLU A 66 -4.20 7.53 -13.65
C GLU A 66 -3.14 7.63 -12.55
N LYS A 67 -1.86 7.43 -12.90
CA LYS A 67 -0.74 7.48 -11.95
C LYS A 67 -0.60 8.86 -11.31
N ILE A 68 -0.65 9.93 -12.11
CA ILE A 68 -0.55 11.31 -11.59
C ILE A 68 -1.80 11.70 -10.81
N THR A 69 -2.99 11.29 -11.26
CA THR A 69 -4.23 11.56 -10.52
C THR A 69 -4.21 10.92 -9.15
N HIS A 70 -3.72 9.68 -9.03
CA HIS A 70 -3.58 9.05 -7.72
C HIS A 70 -2.59 9.81 -6.84
N PHE A 71 -1.44 10.21 -7.39
CA PHE A 71 -0.41 10.99 -6.67
C PHE A 71 -0.94 12.34 -6.17
N ASP A 72 -1.64 13.10 -7.02
CA ASP A 72 -2.18 14.43 -6.71
C ASP A 72 -3.17 14.40 -5.53
N HIS A 73 -3.77 13.23 -5.26
CA HIS A 73 -4.79 13.02 -4.21
C HIS A 73 -4.32 12.12 -3.06
N GLU A 74 -3.01 11.96 -2.85
CA GLU A 74 -2.48 11.13 -1.73
C GLU A 74 -2.71 11.78 -0.35
N ARG A 75 -2.82 13.10 -0.30
CA ARG A 75 -2.97 13.82 0.97
C ARG A 75 -4.42 13.83 1.42
N ILE A 76 -4.62 13.42 2.67
CA ILE A 76 -5.88 13.57 3.41
C ILE A 76 -5.70 14.56 4.55
N PRO A 77 -6.77 15.20 5.04
CA PRO A 77 -6.68 16.06 6.21
C PRO A 77 -6.09 15.31 7.42
N GLU A 78 -5.18 15.98 8.13
CA GLU A 78 -4.62 15.46 9.37
C GLU A 78 -5.63 15.58 10.54
N ARG A 79 -5.36 14.86 11.64
CA ARG A 79 -6.17 15.00 12.86
C ARG A 79 -6.02 16.43 13.41
N ILE A 80 -7.14 17.02 13.86
CA ILE A 80 -7.19 18.39 14.42
C ILE A 80 -6.13 18.60 15.52
N VAL A 81 -5.92 17.59 16.35
CA VAL A 81 -4.87 17.55 17.38
C VAL A 81 -4.12 16.22 17.31
N HIS A 82 -2.89 16.19 17.82
CA HIS A 82 -2.00 15.03 17.75
C HIS A 82 -1.73 14.55 16.30
N ALA A 83 -1.56 15.50 15.37
CA ALA A 83 -1.22 15.22 13.97
C ALA A 83 0.10 14.44 13.83
N ARG A 84 1.08 14.72 14.71
CA ARG A 84 2.36 13.99 14.78
C ARG A 84 2.29 12.88 15.83
N GLY A 85 2.51 11.64 15.41
CA GLY A 85 2.58 10.47 16.30
C GLY A 85 3.24 9.27 15.62
N SER A 86 3.52 8.24 16.41
CA SER A 86 4.05 6.95 15.95
C SER A 86 3.28 5.83 16.64
N ALA A 87 3.07 4.70 15.96
CA ALA A 87 2.23 3.61 16.45
C ALA A 87 2.89 2.24 16.22
N ALA A 88 2.57 1.28 17.08
CA ALA A 88 2.92 -0.13 16.96
C ALA A 88 1.71 -0.98 17.37
N HIS A 89 1.57 -2.16 16.76
CA HIS A 89 0.61 -3.17 17.22
C HIS A 89 1.13 -3.85 18.50
N GLY A 90 0.22 -4.31 19.35
CA GLY A 90 0.50 -5.06 20.57
C GLY A 90 -0.30 -6.36 20.61
N VAL A 91 -0.16 -7.09 21.71
CA VAL A 91 -0.86 -8.37 21.99
C VAL A 91 -1.57 -8.31 23.34
#